data_AF-G0W2H8-F1
#
_entry.id   AF-G0W2H8-F1
#
_cell.length_a   1.000
_cell.length_b   1.000
_cell.length_c   1.000
_cell.angle_alpha   90.00
_cell.angle_beta   90.00
_cell.angle_gamma   90.00
#
_symmetry.space_group_name_H-M   'P 1'
#
loop_
_entity.id
_entity.type
_entity.pdbx_description
1 polymer ?
#
loop_
_entity_poly.entity_id
_entity_poly.type
_entity_poly.pdbx_seq_one_letter_code
_entity_poly.pdbx_strand_id
1 'polypeptide(L)' 'MSAQRFLFLLVVTSLIAASLAAPKDVQLTKRGTPCWCGKTVGIYWFALYSCPGGHGYTGHCGQFMGVCCYPADP' A
#
# COMPACT_ATOMS: atom_id res chain seq x y z
N MET A 1 2.52 5.39 -47.03
CA MET A 1 2.47 5.97 -45.67
C MET A 1 1.40 5.25 -44.86
N SER A 2 1.73 4.20 -44.11
CA SER A 2 0.71 3.51 -43.29
C SER A 2 1.29 2.69 -42.14
N ALA A 3 2.31 1.86 -42.37
CA ALA A 3 2.77 0.91 -41.36
C ALA A 3 3.19 1.54 -40.01
N GLN A 4 3.95 2.64 -40.04
CA GLN A 4 4.44 3.29 -38.81
C GLN A 4 3.31 3.87 -37.94
N ARG A 5 2.23 4.38 -38.55
CA ARG A 5 1.06 4.89 -37.81
C ARG A 5 0.27 3.74 -37.19
N PHE A 6 0.10 2.63 -37.91
CA PHE A 6 -0.57 1.43 -37.38
C PHE A 6 0.19 0.82 -36.19
N LEU A 7 1.52 0.72 -36.27
CA LEU A 7 2.33 0.23 -35.15
C LEU A 7 2.18 1.10 -33.91
N PHE A 8 2.20 2.42 -34.06
CA PHE A 8 1.99 3.34 -32.93
C PHE A 8 0.62 3.13 -32.25
N LEU A 9 -0.45 3.00 -33.03
CA LEU A 9 -1.79 2.76 -32.48
C LEU A 9 -1.88 1.40 -31.77
N LEU A 10 -1.24 0.36 -32.30
CA LEU A 10 -1.17 -0.96 -31.66
C LEU A 10 -0.42 -0.91 -30.32
N VAL A 11 0.70 -0.19 -30.23
CA VAL A 11 1.44 -0.02 -28.97
C VAL A 11 0.58 0.74 -27.95
N VAL A 12 -0.03 1.86 -28.35
CA VAL A 12 -0.87 2.67 -27.45
C VAL A 12 -2.08 1.89 -26.94
N THR A 13 -2.79 1.19 -27.82
CA THR A 13 -3.93 0.36 -27.42
C THR A 13 -3.53 -0.80 -26.52
N SER A 14 -2.37 -1.43 -26.76
CA SER A 14 -1.84 -2.48 -25.88
C SER A 14 -1.47 -1.94 -24.49
N LEU A 15 -0.89 -0.73 -24.42
CA LEU A 15 -0.55 -0.08 -23.16
C LEU A 15 -1.79 0.25 -22.33
N ILE A 16 -2.86 0.74 -23.00
CA ILE A 16 -4.14 1.03 -22.36
C ILE A 16 -4.83 -0.26 -21.90
N ALA A 17 -4.81 -1.32 -22.71
CA ALA A 17 -5.34 -2.61 -22.31
C ALA A 17 -4.60 -3.19 -21.08
N ALA A 18 -3.27 -3.07 -21.04
CA ALA A 18 -2.46 -3.51 -19.92
C ALA A 18 -2.72 -2.70 -18.64
N SER A 19 -2.90 -1.38 -18.74
CA SER A 19 -3.21 -0.54 -17.57
C SER A 19 -4.63 -0.76 -17.03
N LEU A 20 -5.56 -1.19 -17.89
CA LEU A 20 -6.91 -1.59 -17.47
C LEU A 20 -6.94 -3.01 -16.88
N ALA A 21 -6.11 -3.91 -17.39
CA ALA A 21 -5.95 -5.27 -16.86
C ALA A 21 -5.10 -5.29 -15.57
N ALA A 22 -4.35 -4.21 -15.29
CA ALA A 22 -3.68 -4.06 -14.02
C ALA A 22 -4.73 -4.11 -12.89
N PRO A 23 -4.62 -5.06 -11.96
CA PRO A 23 -5.58 -5.16 -10.87
C PRO A 23 -5.52 -3.86 -10.09
N LYS A 24 -6.65 -3.12 -10.07
CA LYS A 24 -6.84 -2.01 -9.11
C LYS A 24 -6.75 -2.50 -7.67
N ASP A 25 -6.81 -3.82 -7.49
CA ASP A 25 -6.78 -4.55 -6.25
C ASP A 25 -5.41 -5.16 -5.92
N VAL A 26 -4.31 -4.71 -6.55
CA VAL A 26 -3.05 -4.66 -5.78
C VAL A 26 -3.21 -3.54 -4.76
N GLN A 27 -4.08 -3.75 -3.77
CA GLN A 27 -3.75 -3.28 -2.45
C GLN A 27 -2.40 -3.94 -2.14
N LEU A 28 -1.33 -3.24 -2.48
CA LEU A 28 -0.22 -3.15 -1.57
C LEU A 28 -0.83 -2.66 -0.27
N THR A 29 -1.41 -3.58 0.50
CA THR A 29 -1.57 -3.45 1.94
C THR A 29 -0.14 -3.52 2.48
N LYS A 30 0.71 -2.56 2.09
CA LYS A 30 1.74 -2.02 2.97
C LYS A 30 0.96 -1.38 4.10
N ARG A 31 0.39 -2.22 4.95
CA ARG A 31 -0.11 -1.88 6.27
C ARG A 31 1.16 -1.49 7.01
N GLY A 32 1.57 -0.23 6.87
CA GLY A 32 2.83 0.32 7.40
C GLY A 32 4.06 -0.58 7.22
N THR A 33 5.09 -0.30 8.01
CA THR A 33 6.23 -1.20 8.20
C THR A 33 5.95 -2.03 9.45
N PRO A 34 6.21 -3.36 9.48
CA PRO A 34 6.06 -4.12 10.71
C PRO A 34 6.96 -3.53 11.79
N CYS A 35 6.40 -3.32 12.98
CA CYS A 35 7.09 -2.80 14.13
C CYS A 35 6.77 -3.65 15.35
N TRP A 36 7.67 -3.62 16.34
CA TRP A 36 7.57 -4.46 17.52
C TRP A 36 7.34 -3.59 18.75
N CYS A 37 6.23 -3.84 19.45
CA CYS A 37 5.98 -3.32 20.79
C CYS A 37 6.23 -4.44 21.80
N GLY A 38 7.50 -4.61 22.21
CA GLY A 38 7.92 -5.73 23.06
C GLY A 38 7.79 -7.07 22.33
N LYS A 39 6.81 -7.90 22.73
CA LYS A 39 6.52 -9.20 22.11
C LYS A 39 5.37 -9.16 21.09
N THR A 40 4.76 -7.99 20.89
CA THR A 40 3.59 -7.82 20.02
C THR A 40 4.01 -7.18 18.70
N VAL A 41 3.56 -7.76 17.59
CA VAL A 41 3.75 -7.19 16.24
C VAL A 41 2.63 -6.21 15.94
N GLY A 42 2.99 -5.04 15.43
CA GLY A 42 2.09 -3.99 15.00
C GLY A 42 2.50 -3.39 13.66
N ILE A 43 1.78 -2.35 13.28
CA ILE A 43 1.94 -1.59 12.06
C ILE A 43 2.47 -0.19 12.39
N TYR A 44 3.59 0.18 11.79
CA TYR A 44 4.19 1.49 11.97
C TYR A 44 3.50 2.52 11.07
N TRP A 45 3.07 3.61 11.70
CA TRP A 45 2.48 4.77 11.07
C TRP A 45 3.41 5.97 11.24
N PHE A 46 3.97 6.44 10.12
CA PHE A 46 4.84 7.60 10.09
C PHE A 46 4.06 8.90 10.32
N ALA A 47 4.60 9.80 11.14
CA ALA A 47 4.04 11.11 11.46
C ALA A 47 2.62 11.09 12.09
N LEU A 48 2.22 9.96 12.68
CA LEU A 48 1.05 9.86 13.55
C LEU A 48 1.47 9.72 15.01
N TYR A 49 0.73 10.39 15.90
CA TYR A 49 0.88 10.23 17.35
C TYR A 49 -0.10 9.21 17.95
N SER A 50 -1.19 8.93 17.23
CA SER A 50 -2.26 8.02 17.65
C SER A 50 -2.61 7.07 16.52
N CYS A 51 -3.10 5.88 16.86
CA CYS A 51 -3.50 4.90 15.86
C CYS A 51 -4.75 5.34 15.10
N PRO A 52 -4.78 5.14 13.76
CA PRO A 52 -5.99 5.38 13.01
C PRO A 52 -7.09 4.42 13.48
N GLY A 53 -8.30 4.96 13.66
CA GLY A 53 -9.48 4.16 13.97
C GLY A 53 -9.90 3.26 12.79
N GLY A 54 -10.72 2.24 13.06
CA GLY A 54 -11.26 1.34 12.03
C GLY A 54 -10.41 0.10 11.72
N HIS A 55 -9.27 -0.06 12.40
CA HIS A 55 -8.33 -1.18 12.20
C HIS A 55 -8.22 -2.12 13.41
N GLY A 56 -9.14 -2.07 14.39
CA GLY A 56 -9.12 -3.03 15.51
C GLY A 56 -7.91 -2.96 16.45
N TYR A 57 -7.08 -1.92 16.37
CA TYR A 57 -5.94 -1.74 17.26
C TYR A 57 -6.36 -1.72 18.73
N THR A 58 -5.73 -2.54 19.55
CA THR A 58 -5.97 -2.63 20.99
C THR A 58 -4.98 -1.77 21.78
N GLY A 59 -3.86 -1.40 21.18
CA GLY A 59 -2.85 -0.57 21.82
C GLY A 59 -1.82 -0.03 20.84
N HIS A 60 -0.89 0.76 21.38
CA HIS A 60 0.18 1.38 20.60
C HIS A 60 1.46 1.53 21.40
N CYS A 61 2.59 1.63 20.71
CA CYS A 61 3.85 2.13 21.27
C CYS A 61 4.39 3.28 20.43
N GLY A 62 4.93 4.31 21.10
CA GLY A 62 5.58 5.43 20.43
C GLY A 62 6.89 4.98 19.80
N GLN A 63 7.07 5.28 18.52
CA GLN A 63 8.29 4.95 17.79
C GLN A 63 8.89 6.22 17.19
N PHE A 64 10.14 6.15 16.71
CA PHE A 64 10.79 7.32 16.13
C PHE A 64 9.94 7.91 14.99
N MET A 65 9.59 9.19 15.09
CA MET A 65 8.74 9.93 14.14
C MET A 65 7.38 9.28 13.84
N GLY A 66 6.81 8.50 14.76
CA GLY A 66 5.51 7.88 14.52
C GLY A 66 4.99 7.03 15.65
N VAL A 67 4.03 6.17 15.32
CA VAL A 67 3.37 5.27 16.28
C VAL A 67 3.30 3.86 15.69
N CYS A 68 3.55 2.86 16.52
CA CYS A 68 3.39 1.47 16.20
C CYS A 68 2.07 0.96 16.80
N CYS A 69 1.14 0.56 15.97
CA CYS A 69 -0.22 0.19 16.35
C CYS A 69 -0.41 -1.32 16.27
N TYR A 70 -0.90 -1.96 17.35
CA TYR A 70 -1.05 -3.42 17.41
C TYR A 70 -2.47 -3.83 17.86
N PRO A 71 -2.92 -5.06 17.53
CA PRO A 71 -2.24 -6.07 16.72
C PRO A 71 -2.11 -5.66 15.25
N ALA A 72 -1.09 -6.16 14.56
CA ALA A 72 -1.11 -6.17 13.11
C ALA A 72 -2.21 -7.15 12.68
N ASP A 73 -3.36 -6.66 12.20
CA ASP A 73 -4.36 -7.61 11.69
C ASP A 73 -3.76 -8.35 10.48
N PRO A 74 -4.05 -9.66 10.33
CA PRO A 74 -3.71 -10.39 9.12
C PRO A 74 -4.31 -9.75 7.86
#